data_AF-A0A0P7VAX4-F1
#
_entry.id   AF-A0A0P7VAX4-F1
#
_cell.length_a   1.000
_cell.length_b   1.000
_cell.length_c   1.000
_cell.angle_alpha   90.00
_cell.angle_beta   90.00
_cell.angle_gamma   90.00
#
_symmetry.space_group_name_H-M   'P 1'
#
loop_
_entity.id
_entity.type
_entity.pdbx_description
1 polymer ?
#
loop_
_entity_poly.entity_id
_entity_poly.type
_entity_poly.pdbx_seq_one_letter_code
_entity_poly.pdbx_strand_id
1 'polypeptide(L)'
;MADWRPLLSGFGSREQDSLLRVSEPISQGNPNCKVDIAFLMDGSWSIGKRRFKIQKDFLSEVSQVINVGVAGPMMGIIQYGYLAVPRRPRPLTSLSPQDDPVTEFSLKSHTSSRELKTAIEKIAQKGGLSNAECSRHIKCVDNETECKFAICTLSTCGEGRPAVPLCGPAGKALAYINKHFFADANGNRGGAPNVAVVLVDGWPTDRVEEASRLARESGINIFFVTIEGPDDTEKQNVVEANFVEKAVCRTSGFFSLAVPSWFNLRKAVQPLVKRVCDTDRLVCSKTCLNANDIAFVIDGSSSVGTGNFRTVLQFVANVTREFEISDTDTRIGAVQYTYEQRLEFAFSQHSTKAEVLAAIKRINYWSGGTSTGAAITFAAEQLFSKSKPNKRKIMIVITDGRSYDDVRAPALAVQRSGVIAYSIGIAWAAQEELEYIATDPDKEHSFFVDEFDNLYKYVPKIINNICQEFNSQPRN
;
A
#
# COMPACT_ATOMS: atom_id res chain seq x y z
N MET A 1 -1.94 26.17 -85.61
CA MET A 1 -2.95 25.75 -86.61
C MET A 1 -2.55 24.34 -87.05
N ALA A 2 -3.34 23.29 -86.94
CA ALA A 2 -4.73 23.18 -86.51
C ALA A 2 -4.91 21.85 -85.77
N ASP A 3 -5.76 21.94 -84.75
CA ASP A 3 -6.56 20.89 -84.11
C ASP A 3 -7.41 20.14 -85.14
N TRP A 4 -7.74 18.85 -84.91
CA TRP A 4 -9.02 18.20 -85.28
C TRP A 4 -9.03 16.75 -84.75
N ARG A 5 -9.67 16.55 -83.60
CA ARG A 5 -10.49 15.35 -83.29
C ARG A 5 -11.95 15.65 -83.71
N PRO A 6 -12.82 14.67 -84.01
CA PRO A 6 -13.58 13.98 -82.95
C PRO A 6 -14.07 12.51 -83.16
N LEU A 7 -14.19 11.82 -82.01
CA LEU A 7 -15.31 10.99 -81.46
C LEU A 7 -15.69 9.60 -82.06
N LEU A 8 -15.49 8.51 -81.28
CA LEU A 8 -16.45 7.70 -80.47
C LEU A 8 -17.10 6.55 -81.28
N SER A 9 -17.22 5.29 -80.82
CA SER A 9 -17.56 4.70 -79.51
C SER A 9 -17.04 3.24 -79.48
N GLY A 10 -16.60 2.65 -78.37
CA GLY A 10 -17.43 2.07 -77.30
C GLY A 10 -16.61 1.01 -76.54
N PHE A 11 -16.85 0.91 -75.23
CA PHE A 11 -15.99 0.39 -74.17
C PHE A 11 -16.22 -1.09 -73.77
N GLY A 12 -15.20 -1.67 -73.12
CA GLY A 12 -15.31 -2.67 -72.05
C GLY A 12 -14.32 -3.84 -72.21
N SER A 13 -13.46 -4.22 -71.27
CA SER A 13 -13.10 -3.75 -69.91
C SER A 13 -11.80 -4.48 -69.54
N ARG A 14 -10.75 -3.77 -69.12
CA ARG A 14 -9.46 -4.35 -68.72
C ARG A 14 -9.36 -4.36 -67.19
N GLU A 15 -9.03 -5.52 -66.65
CA GLU A 15 -8.86 -5.82 -65.22
C GLU A 15 -8.10 -4.72 -64.47
N GLN A 16 -8.68 -4.30 -63.34
CA GLN A 16 -8.00 -3.46 -62.37
C GLN A 16 -7.99 -4.23 -61.06
N ASP A 17 -6.81 -4.75 -60.74
CA ASP A 17 -6.50 -5.53 -59.56
C ASP A 17 -6.70 -4.66 -58.30
N SER A 18 -7.85 -4.83 -57.64
CA SER A 18 -8.18 -4.16 -56.39
C SER A 18 -7.55 -4.94 -55.23
N LEU A 19 -6.33 -4.60 -54.86
CA LEU A 19 -5.76 -4.96 -53.56
C LEU A 19 -6.55 -4.22 -52.47
N LEU A 20 -7.59 -4.88 -51.96
CA LEU A 20 -8.22 -4.57 -50.69
C LEU A 20 -7.12 -4.54 -49.61
N ARG A 21 -6.78 -3.34 -49.13
CA ARG A 21 -6.11 -3.19 -47.84
C ARG A 21 -7.08 -3.72 -46.79
N VAL A 22 -6.90 -4.99 -46.40
CA VAL A 22 -7.47 -5.51 -45.15
C VAL A 22 -6.91 -4.63 -44.05
N SER A 23 -7.73 -3.73 -43.52
CA SER A 23 -7.40 -3.01 -42.30
C SER A 23 -7.22 -4.06 -41.21
N GLU A 24 -6.01 -4.16 -40.65
CA GLU A 24 -5.78 -4.98 -39.46
C GLU A 24 -6.88 -4.68 -38.43
N PRO A 25 -7.50 -5.70 -37.82
CA PRO A 25 -8.50 -5.46 -36.78
C PRO A 25 -7.86 -4.58 -35.71
N ILE A 26 -8.51 -3.44 -35.41
CA ILE A 26 -8.05 -2.52 -34.37
C ILE A 26 -7.95 -3.35 -33.08
N SER A 27 -6.73 -3.50 -32.57
CA SER A 27 -6.47 -4.23 -31.34
C SER A 27 -7.37 -3.69 -30.23
N GLN A 28 -8.24 -4.55 -29.70
CA GLN A 28 -9.15 -4.21 -28.59
C GLN A 28 -8.45 -4.33 -27.22
N GLY A 29 -7.14 -4.52 -27.22
CA GLY A 29 -6.29 -4.65 -26.04
C GLY A 29 -5.95 -6.09 -25.66
N ASN A 30 -5.00 -6.29 -24.74
CA ASN A 30 -4.60 -7.63 -24.29
C ASN A 30 -5.62 -8.23 -23.30
N PRO A 31 -6.41 -9.26 -23.67
CA PRO A 31 -7.45 -9.81 -22.80
C PRO A 31 -6.90 -10.52 -21.57
N ASN A 32 -5.64 -10.97 -21.62
CA ASN A 32 -4.97 -11.61 -20.48
C ASN A 32 -4.45 -10.60 -19.44
N CYS A 33 -4.59 -9.30 -19.70
CA CYS A 33 -4.14 -8.23 -18.81
C CYS A 33 -5.28 -7.23 -18.59
N LYS A 34 -6.31 -7.65 -17.85
CA LYS A 34 -7.48 -6.82 -17.58
C LYS A 34 -7.31 -6.05 -16.27
N VAL A 35 -6.74 -4.85 -16.35
CA VAL A 35 -6.47 -3.95 -15.22
C VAL A 35 -6.85 -2.51 -15.55
N ASP A 36 -7.18 -1.71 -14.53
CA ASP A 36 -7.47 -0.29 -14.66
C ASP A 36 -6.31 0.52 -14.07
N ILE A 37 -5.58 1.24 -14.92
CA ILE A 37 -4.29 1.84 -14.56
C ILE A 37 -4.37 3.36 -14.54
N ALA A 38 -3.95 3.96 -13.44
CA ALA A 38 -3.68 5.39 -13.30
C ALA A 38 -2.17 5.63 -13.29
N PHE A 39 -1.64 6.34 -14.29
CA PHE A 39 -0.26 6.82 -14.26
C PHE A 39 -0.19 8.22 -13.65
N LEU A 40 0.52 8.34 -12.53
CA LEU A 40 0.85 9.61 -11.89
C LEU A 40 2.22 10.06 -12.41
N MET A 41 2.22 11.09 -13.25
CA MET A 41 3.44 11.66 -13.83
C MET A 41 3.75 13.03 -13.22
N ASP A 42 5.03 13.33 -13.05
CA ASP A 42 5.48 14.62 -12.53
C ASP A 42 5.40 15.69 -13.64
N GLY A 43 4.54 16.68 -13.43
CA GLY A 43 4.30 17.80 -14.33
C GLY A 43 5.03 19.09 -13.95
N SER A 44 5.87 19.09 -12.91
CA SER A 44 6.65 20.25 -12.45
C SER A 44 7.62 20.80 -13.52
N TRP A 45 8.02 22.07 -13.44
CA TRP A 45 9.01 22.68 -14.36
C TRP A 45 10.45 22.29 -14.08
N SER A 46 10.77 22.00 -12.83
CA SER A 46 12.09 21.61 -12.32
C SER A 46 12.66 20.34 -12.94
N ILE A 47 11.83 19.38 -13.38
CA ILE A 47 12.31 18.24 -14.18
C ILE A 47 12.75 18.69 -15.59
N GLY A 48 12.33 19.86 -16.05
CA GLY A 48 12.64 20.41 -17.35
C GLY A 48 11.95 19.70 -18.52
N LYS A 49 11.91 20.37 -19.66
CA LYS A 49 11.23 19.87 -20.88
C LYS A 49 11.78 18.53 -21.38
N ARG A 50 13.08 18.28 -21.18
CA ARG A 50 13.74 17.04 -21.62
C ARG A 50 13.26 15.83 -20.82
N ARG A 51 13.27 15.89 -19.48
CA ARG A 51 12.79 14.77 -18.64
C ARG A 51 11.27 14.60 -18.77
N PHE A 52 10.52 15.69 -18.90
CA PHE A 52 9.09 15.62 -19.20
C PHE A 52 8.81 14.87 -20.52
N LYS A 53 9.59 15.15 -21.58
CA LYS A 53 9.49 14.38 -22.84
C LYS A 53 9.80 12.90 -22.63
N ILE A 54 10.84 12.56 -21.85
CA ILE A 54 11.18 11.17 -21.53
C ILE A 54 10.02 10.45 -20.81
N GLN A 55 9.32 11.12 -19.88
CA GLN A 55 8.11 10.55 -19.25
C GLN A 55 7.01 10.25 -20.28
N LYS A 56 6.75 11.19 -21.20
CA LYS A 56 5.74 10.98 -22.26
C LYS A 56 6.10 9.82 -23.19
N ASP A 57 7.37 9.73 -23.57
CA ASP A 57 7.88 8.64 -24.41
C ASP A 57 7.74 7.29 -23.67
N PHE A 58 8.05 7.25 -22.37
CA PHE A 58 7.83 6.08 -21.52
C PHE A 58 6.36 5.66 -21.43
N LEU A 59 5.45 6.59 -21.13
CA LEU A 59 4.00 6.32 -21.05
C LEU A 59 3.46 5.83 -22.41
N SER A 60 3.95 6.43 -23.50
CA SER A 60 3.61 6.03 -24.86
C SER A 60 4.05 4.59 -25.14
N GLU A 61 5.28 4.23 -24.79
CA GLU A 61 5.79 2.88 -24.98
C GLU A 61 5.05 1.86 -24.10
N VAL A 62 4.77 2.18 -22.84
CA VAL A 62 3.95 1.33 -21.96
C VAL A 62 2.57 1.09 -22.57
N SER A 63 1.88 2.13 -23.05
CA SER A 63 0.54 2.01 -23.64
C SER A 63 0.50 1.04 -24.83
N GLN A 64 1.58 0.99 -25.60
CA GLN A 64 1.74 0.11 -26.76
C GLN A 64 2.06 -1.32 -26.31
N VAL A 65 3.03 -1.49 -25.42
CA VAL A 65 3.50 -2.81 -24.96
C VAL A 65 2.43 -3.54 -24.15
N ILE A 66 1.72 -2.83 -23.28
CA ILE A 66 0.60 -3.41 -22.51
C ILE A 66 -0.63 -3.65 -23.40
N ASN A 67 -0.64 -3.06 -24.60
CA ASN A 67 -1.73 -3.10 -25.56
C ASN A 67 -3.04 -2.63 -24.92
N VAL A 68 -3.11 -1.33 -24.61
CA VAL A 68 -4.31 -0.69 -24.03
C VAL A 68 -5.53 -0.86 -24.96
N GLY A 69 -6.65 -1.27 -24.37
CA GLY A 69 -7.93 -1.33 -25.05
C GLY A 69 -9.07 -1.87 -24.19
N VAL A 70 -10.30 -1.69 -24.67
CA VAL A 70 -11.54 -1.98 -23.91
C VAL A 70 -11.68 -3.44 -23.46
N ALA A 71 -11.16 -4.39 -24.23
CA ALA A 71 -11.16 -5.81 -23.90
C ALA A 71 -9.98 -6.22 -22.99
N GLY A 72 -9.03 -5.32 -22.77
CA GLY A 72 -7.82 -5.55 -21.99
C GLY A 72 -7.58 -4.46 -20.94
N PRO A 73 -6.36 -3.89 -20.85
CA PRO A 73 -6.03 -2.88 -19.86
C PRO A 73 -6.57 -1.51 -20.28
N MET A 74 -7.13 -0.76 -19.33
CA MET A 74 -7.47 0.64 -19.50
C MET A 74 -6.42 1.51 -18.78
N MET A 75 -6.10 2.66 -19.37
CA MET A 75 -5.03 3.53 -18.88
C MET A 75 -5.49 4.98 -18.92
N GLY A 76 -5.36 5.66 -17.79
CA GLY A 76 -5.44 7.11 -17.74
C GLY A 76 -4.21 7.73 -17.08
N ILE A 77 -4.12 9.05 -17.20
CA ILE A 77 -2.91 9.82 -16.90
C ILE A 77 -3.30 11.02 -16.07
N ILE A 78 -2.55 11.22 -14.99
CA ILE A 78 -2.71 12.35 -14.07
C ILE A 78 -1.36 13.03 -13.94
N GLN A 79 -1.35 14.34 -14.11
CA GLN A 79 -0.19 15.18 -13.80
C GLN A 79 -0.30 15.70 -12.37
N TYR A 80 0.79 15.57 -11.60
CA TYR A 80 0.92 16.20 -10.29
C TYR A 80 2.15 17.13 -10.25
N GLY A 81 2.10 18.15 -9.38
CA GLY A 81 3.12 19.20 -9.28
C GLY A 81 2.55 20.47 -8.63
N TYR A 82 3.38 21.21 -7.88
CA TYR A 82 2.98 22.44 -7.17
C TYR A 82 3.05 23.67 -8.07
N LEU A 83 1.94 24.38 -8.26
CA LEU A 83 1.90 25.61 -9.05
C LEU A 83 2.37 26.81 -8.21
N ALA A 84 3.69 26.96 -8.13
CA ALA A 84 4.40 28.09 -7.54
C ALA A 84 4.20 28.30 -6.02
N VAL A 85 5.32 28.48 -5.33
CA VAL A 85 5.29 28.90 -3.93
C VAL A 85 4.77 30.34 -3.88
N PRO A 86 3.74 30.63 -3.08
CA PRO A 86 3.28 31.99 -2.90
C PRO A 86 4.42 32.87 -2.39
N ARG A 87 4.54 34.10 -2.88
CA ARG A 87 5.48 35.13 -2.38
C ARG A 87 5.29 35.46 -0.88
N ARG A 88 4.33 34.84 -0.20
CA ARG A 88 4.09 34.94 1.25
C ARG A 88 3.86 33.55 1.83
N PRO A 89 4.40 33.26 3.03
CA PRO A 89 4.14 32.01 3.73
C PRO A 89 2.64 31.80 3.98
N ARG A 90 2.14 30.60 3.67
CA ARG A 90 0.75 30.19 3.91
C ARG A 90 0.72 28.99 4.87
N PRO A 91 -0.24 28.90 5.80
CA PRO A 91 -0.46 27.69 6.61
C PRO A 91 -0.65 26.46 5.72
N LEU A 92 -0.13 25.30 6.13
CA LEU A 92 -0.30 24.00 5.44
C LEU A 92 -1.77 23.65 5.14
N THR A 93 -2.70 24.22 5.90
CA THR A 93 -4.15 24.06 5.73
C THR A 93 -4.75 24.92 4.61
N SER A 94 -3.94 25.72 3.89
CA SER A 94 -4.40 26.71 2.90
C SER A 94 -3.72 26.58 1.51
N LEU A 95 -3.37 25.36 1.12
CA LEU A 95 -2.94 25.05 -0.24
C LEU A 95 -4.07 25.34 -1.24
N SER A 96 -3.75 25.98 -2.36
CA SER A 96 -4.72 26.44 -3.36
C SER A 96 -5.31 25.26 -4.14
N PRO A 97 -6.58 25.29 -4.58
CA PRO A 97 -7.15 24.31 -5.53
C PRO A 97 -6.33 24.15 -6.83
N GLN A 98 -5.49 25.14 -7.15
CA GLN A 98 -4.59 25.10 -8.31
C GLN A 98 -3.45 24.08 -8.12
N ASP A 99 -3.11 23.72 -6.88
CA ASP A 99 -2.09 22.71 -6.56
C ASP A 99 -2.63 21.27 -6.60
N ASP A 100 -3.87 21.07 -7.05
CA ASP A 100 -4.47 19.73 -7.14
C ASP A 100 -3.95 18.97 -8.38
N PRO A 101 -3.78 17.64 -8.29
CA PRO A 101 -3.49 16.81 -9.45
C PRO A 101 -4.54 17.00 -10.55
N VAL A 102 -4.08 17.00 -11.81
CA VAL A 102 -4.92 17.22 -12.99
C VAL A 102 -5.03 15.91 -13.76
N THR A 103 -6.27 15.46 -14.00
CA THR A 103 -6.53 14.31 -14.86
C THR A 103 -6.41 14.75 -16.32
N GLU A 104 -5.37 14.29 -17.02
CA GLU A 104 -5.22 14.51 -18.47
C GLU A 104 -6.18 13.59 -19.23
N PHE A 105 -6.18 12.31 -18.86
CA PHE A 105 -7.03 11.29 -19.46
C PHE A 105 -7.63 10.41 -18.36
N SER A 106 -8.95 10.24 -18.40
CA SER A 106 -9.67 9.23 -17.62
C SER A 106 -9.55 7.85 -18.26
N LEU A 107 -9.93 6.77 -17.56
CA LEU A 107 -9.86 5.40 -18.08
C LEU A 107 -10.69 5.21 -19.37
N LYS A 108 -11.77 5.98 -19.53
CA LYS A 108 -12.64 5.95 -20.71
C LYS A 108 -12.24 6.92 -21.83
N SER A 109 -11.21 7.76 -21.63
CA SER A 109 -10.86 8.82 -22.59
C SER A 109 -10.33 8.28 -23.92
N HIS A 110 -9.60 7.15 -23.90
CA HIS A 110 -9.04 6.52 -25.08
C HIS A 110 -9.26 5.00 -25.05
N THR A 111 -9.66 4.43 -26.17
CA THR A 111 -10.07 3.01 -26.25
C THR A 111 -9.08 2.13 -27.01
N SER A 112 -8.01 2.72 -27.56
CA SER A 112 -6.93 2.00 -28.22
C SER A 112 -5.56 2.59 -27.88
N SER A 113 -4.54 1.74 -27.84
CA SER A 113 -3.15 2.13 -27.60
C SER A 113 -2.68 3.20 -28.59
N ARG A 114 -3.10 3.12 -29.86
CA ARG A 114 -2.69 4.03 -30.94
C ARG A 114 -3.21 5.45 -30.71
N GLU A 115 -4.49 5.60 -30.32
CA GLU A 115 -5.06 6.89 -29.95
C GLU A 115 -4.40 7.48 -28.71
N LEU A 116 -4.23 6.65 -27.67
CA LEU A 116 -3.63 7.08 -26.42
C LEU A 116 -2.19 7.56 -26.63
N LYS A 117 -1.39 6.89 -27.47
CA LYS A 117 -0.05 7.35 -27.85
C LYS A 117 -0.06 8.76 -28.44
N THR A 118 -0.92 9.00 -29.44
CA THR A 118 -1.03 10.33 -30.07
C THR A 118 -1.53 11.41 -29.10
N ALA A 119 -2.39 11.04 -28.14
CA ALA A 119 -2.87 11.95 -27.11
C ALA A 119 -1.76 12.28 -26.09
N ILE A 120 -0.99 11.28 -25.65
CA ILE A 120 0.16 11.45 -24.75
C ILE A 120 1.15 12.46 -25.33
N GLU A 121 1.50 12.36 -26.61
CA GLU A 121 2.43 13.28 -27.26
C GLU A 121 1.99 14.75 -27.14
N LYS A 122 0.68 15.01 -27.06
CA LYS A 122 0.08 16.35 -26.95
C LYS A 122 -0.06 16.88 -25.52
N ILE A 123 0.19 16.06 -24.49
CA ILE A 123 0.13 16.51 -23.10
C ILE A 123 1.11 17.69 -22.92
N ALA A 124 0.57 18.78 -22.40
CA ALA A 124 1.30 19.97 -22.02
C ALA A 124 1.79 19.83 -20.57
N GLN A 125 3.01 20.27 -20.30
CA GLN A 125 3.57 20.25 -18.95
C GLN A 125 2.77 21.22 -18.06
N LYS A 126 2.14 20.69 -17.00
CA LYS A 126 1.33 21.47 -16.04
C LYS A 126 2.10 22.67 -15.49
N GLY A 127 3.40 22.47 -15.18
CA GLY A 127 4.29 23.42 -14.54
C GLY A 127 4.36 23.30 -13.02
N GLY A 128 5.32 24.01 -12.40
CA GLY A 128 5.52 23.97 -10.94
C GLY A 128 6.95 23.72 -10.45
N LEU A 129 7.17 23.48 -9.15
CA LEU A 129 8.48 23.06 -8.59
C LEU A 129 8.47 21.56 -8.17
N SER A 130 9.61 20.88 -8.29
CA SER A 130 9.92 19.52 -7.81
C SER A 130 11.21 19.49 -6.98
N ASN A 131 11.48 18.32 -6.40
CA ASN A 131 12.49 18.03 -5.40
C ASN A 131 13.87 18.65 -5.66
N ALA A 132 14.37 18.55 -6.90
CA ALA A 132 15.72 18.97 -7.26
C ALA A 132 15.98 20.50 -7.18
N GLU A 133 14.93 21.34 -7.21
CA GLU A 133 15.07 22.79 -7.09
C GLU A 133 14.79 23.32 -5.68
N CYS A 134 14.06 22.56 -4.85
CA CYS A 134 13.82 22.91 -3.45
C CYS A 134 15.12 22.87 -2.61
N SER A 135 16.02 21.91 -2.86
CA SER A 135 17.28 21.78 -2.13
C SER A 135 18.30 22.91 -2.39
N ARG A 136 18.24 23.58 -3.55
CA ARG A 136 19.24 24.59 -3.96
C ARG A 136 18.98 26.02 -3.45
N HIS A 137 17.78 26.31 -2.94
CA HIS A 137 17.41 27.65 -2.45
C HIS A 137 17.47 27.78 -0.91
N ILE A 138 18.12 26.85 -0.22
CA ILE A 138 18.36 26.92 1.22
C ILE A 138 19.69 27.64 1.46
N LYS A 139 19.64 28.97 1.59
CA LYS A 139 20.67 29.73 2.32
C LYS A 139 19.95 30.60 3.35
N CYS A 140 19.99 30.19 4.61
CA CYS A 140 19.83 31.14 5.70
C CYS A 140 21.06 32.04 5.65
N VAL A 141 20.88 33.31 5.26
CA VAL A 141 21.93 34.31 5.43
C VAL A 141 21.94 34.63 6.92
N ASP A 142 23.05 34.34 7.58
CA ASP A 142 23.23 34.70 8.98
C ASP A 142 22.93 36.19 9.16
N ASN A 143 22.14 36.49 10.19
CA ASN A 143 21.85 37.83 10.72
C ASN A 143 20.82 38.75 10.04
N GLU A 144 19.96 38.26 9.14
CA GLU A 144 18.74 38.99 8.78
C GLU A 144 17.47 38.24 9.24
N THR A 145 16.64 38.91 10.05
CA THR A 145 15.26 38.50 10.39
C THR A 145 14.32 38.44 9.17
N GLU A 146 14.80 38.78 7.98
CA GLU A 146 14.08 38.65 6.72
C GLU A 146 14.78 37.67 5.78
N CYS A 147 14.13 36.55 5.53
CA CYS A 147 14.49 35.65 4.44
C CYS A 147 14.19 36.32 3.10
N LYS A 148 15.18 36.93 2.44
CA LYS A 148 14.96 37.64 1.17
C LYS A 148 14.61 36.75 -0.03
N PHE A 149 14.80 35.43 0.03
CA PHE A 149 14.45 34.51 -1.07
C PHE A 149 14.02 33.08 -0.65
N ALA A 150 13.63 32.87 0.61
CA ALA A 150 13.32 31.51 1.09
C ALA A 150 11.83 31.15 0.96
N ILE A 151 11.58 30.05 0.26
CA ILE A 151 10.36 29.25 0.28
C ILE A 151 10.29 28.60 1.67
N CYS A 152 9.70 29.31 2.65
CA CYS A 152 9.37 28.74 3.96
C CYS A 152 7.87 28.96 4.19
N THR A 153 7.10 27.89 4.38
CA THR A 153 5.79 28.02 5.04
C THR A 153 6.02 28.32 6.52
N LEU A 154 5.18 29.20 7.09
CA LEU A 154 5.22 29.62 8.49
C LEU A 154 5.05 28.41 9.44
N SER A 155 6.16 27.79 9.81
CA SER A 155 6.38 27.27 11.16
C SER A 155 7.82 27.60 11.53
N THR A 156 7.96 28.74 12.20
CA THR A 156 9.06 29.06 13.12
C THR A 156 10.49 28.85 12.60
N CYS A 157 11.14 29.93 12.14
CA CYS A 157 12.60 30.07 12.24
C CYS A 157 13.09 30.28 13.70
N GLY A 158 12.24 30.07 14.70
CA GLY A 158 12.59 30.06 16.10
C GLY A 158 12.16 28.74 16.73
N GLU A 159 13.06 27.76 16.74
CA GLU A 159 13.09 26.51 17.54
C GLU A 159 13.94 25.40 16.88
N GLY A 160 15.01 25.75 16.14
CA GLY A 160 16.01 24.77 15.70
C GLY A 160 15.50 23.64 14.79
N ARG A 161 14.28 23.73 14.23
CA ARG A 161 13.77 22.78 13.21
C ARG A 161 13.81 23.44 11.84
N PRO A 162 14.43 22.82 10.81
CA PRO A 162 14.46 23.38 9.48
C PRO A 162 13.07 23.38 8.84
N ALA A 163 12.70 24.48 8.19
CA ALA A 163 11.51 24.58 7.36
C ALA A 163 11.67 23.67 6.13
N VAL A 164 10.77 22.71 5.94
CA VAL A 164 10.84 21.74 4.83
C VAL A 164 10.06 22.28 3.63
N PRO A 165 10.69 22.51 2.48
CA PRO A 165 9.98 22.91 1.26
C PRO A 165 9.05 21.78 0.77
N LEU A 166 7.82 22.13 0.35
CA LEU A 166 6.90 21.20 -0.29
C LEU A 166 7.26 21.06 -1.78
N CYS A 167 7.94 19.99 -2.16
CA CYS A 167 8.29 19.63 -3.52
C CYS A 167 7.86 18.16 -3.80
N GLY A 168 7.22 17.88 -4.94
CA GLY A 168 6.79 16.52 -5.32
C GLY A 168 5.64 15.93 -4.45
N PRO A 169 4.38 16.38 -4.64
CA PRO A 169 3.23 15.97 -3.83
C PRO A 169 2.67 14.59 -4.22
N ALA A 170 3.50 13.55 -4.14
CA ALA A 170 3.11 12.18 -4.48
C ALA A 170 2.01 11.67 -3.54
N GLY A 171 2.05 12.01 -2.24
CA GLY A 171 1.01 11.68 -1.29
C GLY A 171 -0.33 12.32 -1.65
N LYS A 172 -0.34 13.61 -2.01
CA LYS A 172 -1.55 14.30 -2.50
C LYS A 172 -2.09 13.67 -3.78
N ALA A 173 -1.21 13.27 -4.71
CA ALA A 173 -1.58 12.58 -5.93
C ALA A 173 -2.27 11.23 -5.64
N LEU A 174 -1.73 10.48 -4.68
CA LEU A 174 -2.31 9.21 -4.22
C LEU A 174 -3.67 9.42 -3.52
N ALA A 175 -3.82 10.48 -2.72
CA ALA A 175 -5.10 10.82 -2.12
C ALA A 175 -6.15 11.20 -3.18
N TYR A 176 -5.74 11.93 -4.23
CA TYR A 176 -6.62 12.32 -5.33
C TYR A 176 -7.12 11.11 -6.13
N ILE A 177 -6.24 10.17 -6.51
CA ILE A 177 -6.68 8.98 -7.26
C ILE A 177 -7.69 8.15 -6.47
N ASN A 178 -7.45 8.04 -5.16
CA ASN A 178 -8.30 7.26 -4.27
C ASN A 178 -9.71 7.83 -4.19
N LYS A 179 -9.81 9.16 -4.12
CA LYS A 179 -11.10 9.85 -3.94
C LYS A 179 -11.85 10.12 -5.25
N HIS A 180 -11.12 10.31 -6.36
CA HIS A 180 -11.70 10.88 -7.57
C HIS A 180 -11.50 10.03 -8.82
N PHE A 181 -10.33 9.40 -9.01
CA PHE A 181 -9.99 8.83 -10.32
C PHE A 181 -10.65 7.48 -10.58
N PHE A 182 -10.57 6.53 -9.63
CA PHE A 182 -11.17 5.20 -9.76
C PHE A 182 -12.68 5.19 -9.45
N ALA A 183 -13.41 6.13 -10.04
CA ALA A 183 -14.86 6.19 -9.98
C ALA A 183 -15.49 5.70 -11.30
N ASP A 184 -16.70 5.15 -11.24
CA ASP A 184 -17.45 4.72 -12.44
C ASP A 184 -17.60 5.84 -13.46
N ALA A 185 -17.78 7.08 -12.98
CA ALA A 185 -17.85 8.29 -13.79
C ALA A 185 -16.59 8.50 -14.67
N ASN A 186 -15.44 7.97 -14.26
CA ASN A 186 -14.17 8.05 -14.98
C ASN A 186 -13.81 6.79 -15.75
N GLY A 187 -14.71 5.78 -15.77
CA GLY A 187 -14.53 4.53 -16.50
C GLY A 187 -13.88 3.40 -15.71
N ASN A 188 -13.85 3.48 -14.38
CA ASN A 188 -13.49 2.33 -13.54
C ASN A 188 -14.49 1.19 -13.80
N ARG A 189 -13.98 -0.04 -14.00
CA ARG A 189 -14.81 -1.21 -14.31
C ARG A 189 -15.26 -1.97 -13.07
N GLY A 190 -14.67 -1.73 -11.90
CA GLY A 190 -14.99 -2.37 -10.62
C GLY A 190 -14.62 -3.86 -10.52
N GLY A 191 -14.69 -4.61 -11.62
CA GLY A 191 -14.28 -6.01 -11.74
C GLY A 191 -12.86 -6.22 -12.27
N ALA A 192 -12.08 -5.16 -12.48
CA ALA A 192 -10.68 -5.21 -12.85
C ALA A 192 -9.83 -4.63 -11.70
N PRO A 193 -8.62 -5.16 -11.40
CA PRO A 193 -7.76 -4.58 -10.37
C PRO A 193 -7.38 -3.14 -10.70
N ASN A 194 -7.52 -2.26 -9.71
CA ASN A 194 -7.04 -0.88 -9.78
C ASN A 194 -5.54 -0.83 -9.53
N VAL A 195 -4.80 -0.15 -10.41
CA VAL A 195 -3.34 -0.02 -10.33
C VAL A 195 -2.94 1.44 -10.45
N ALA A 196 -2.19 1.96 -9.49
CA ALA A 196 -1.56 3.27 -9.56
C ALA A 196 -0.07 3.11 -9.82
N VAL A 197 0.47 3.73 -10.87
CA VAL A 197 1.91 3.77 -11.13
C VAL A 197 2.41 5.20 -10.90
N VAL A 198 3.24 5.37 -9.88
CA VAL A 198 3.81 6.67 -9.48
C VAL A 198 5.23 6.79 -10.04
N LEU A 199 5.46 7.76 -10.92
CA LEU A 199 6.80 8.13 -11.37
C LEU A 199 7.35 9.21 -10.44
N VAL A 200 8.39 8.91 -9.67
CA VAL A 200 8.98 9.87 -8.72
C VAL A 200 10.46 10.10 -9.04
N ASP A 201 10.85 11.37 -9.19
CA ASP A 201 12.24 11.83 -9.30
C ASP A 201 12.72 12.24 -7.90
N GLY A 202 13.55 11.42 -7.25
CA GLY A 202 13.97 11.65 -5.86
C GLY A 202 12.90 11.30 -4.80
N TRP A 203 12.74 12.16 -3.78
CA TRP A 203 11.97 11.86 -2.55
C TRP A 203 10.73 12.72 -2.42
N PRO A 204 9.58 12.15 -2.09
CA PRO A 204 8.39 12.94 -1.81
C PRO A 204 8.62 13.77 -0.53
N THR A 205 8.19 15.04 -0.56
CA THR A 205 8.25 15.90 0.64
C THR A 205 6.92 15.97 1.39
N ASP A 206 5.97 15.10 1.06
CA ASP A 206 4.67 14.99 1.72
C ASP A 206 4.45 13.60 2.32
N ARG A 207 3.34 13.42 3.05
CA ARG A 207 3.01 12.19 3.77
C ARG A 207 2.47 11.14 2.81
N VAL A 208 3.37 10.38 2.20
CA VAL A 208 3.03 9.33 1.22
C VAL A 208 2.47 8.10 1.91
N GLU A 209 2.97 7.74 3.09
CA GLU A 209 2.54 6.55 3.84
C GLU A 209 1.02 6.55 4.07
N GLU A 210 0.47 7.64 4.58
CA GLU A 210 -0.95 7.73 4.93
C GLU A 210 -1.86 7.74 3.70
N ALA A 211 -1.50 8.49 2.66
CA ALA A 211 -2.26 8.51 1.41
C ALA A 211 -2.22 7.16 0.69
N SER A 212 -1.06 6.52 0.69
CA SER A 212 -0.88 5.19 0.11
C SER A 212 -1.68 4.15 0.87
N ARG A 213 -1.70 4.22 2.21
CA ARG A 213 -2.53 3.35 3.06
C ARG A 213 -4.01 3.45 2.65
N LEU A 214 -4.55 4.66 2.55
CA LEU A 214 -5.95 4.88 2.16
C LEU A 214 -6.26 4.34 0.76
N ALA A 215 -5.34 4.53 -0.19
CA ALA A 215 -5.46 3.98 -1.54
C ALA A 215 -5.44 2.45 -1.55
N ARG A 216 -4.50 1.82 -0.84
CA ARG A 216 -4.41 0.35 -0.69
C ARG A 216 -5.65 -0.24 -0.04
N GLU A 217 -6.16 0.41 1.00
CA GLU A 217 -7.39 -0.01 1.67
C GLU A 217 -8.63 0.03 0.79
N SER A 218 -8.60 0.88 -0.24
CA SER A 218 -9.65 0.98 -1.26
C SER A 218 -9.38 0.04 -2.46
N GLY A 219 -8.42 -0.89 -2.32
CA GLY A 219 -8.10 -1.91 -3.31
C GLY A 219 -7.14 -1.47 -4.42
N ILE A 220 -6.46 -0.32 -4.27
CA ILE A 220 -5.54 0.18 -5.28
C ILE A 220 -4.15 -0.43 -5.09
N ASN A 221 -3.61 -1.04 -6.15
CA ASN A 221 -2.26 -1.56 -6.21
C ASN A 221 -1.27 -0.48 -6.61
N ILE A 222 -0.38 -0.07 -5.71
CA ILE A 222 0.53 1.04 -5.96
C ILE A 222 1.90 0.50 -6.39
N PHE A 223 2.37 0.95 -7.56
CA PHE A 223 3.73 0.77 -8.03
C PHE A 223 4.50 2.07 -7.94
N PHE A 224 5.72 2.02 -7.44
CA PHE A 224 6.67 3.13 -7.52
C PHE A 224 7.74 2.85 -8.56
N VAL A 225 7.91 3.77 -9.49
CA VAL A 225 9.08 3.84 -10.36
C VAL A 225 9.91 5.02 -9.87
N THR A 226 10.96 4.73 -9.10
CA THR A 226 11.87 5.75 -8.55
C THR A 226 12.99 5.98 -9.54
N ILE A 227 13.19 7.24 -9.93
CA ILE A 227 14.21 7.66 -10.89
C ILE A 227 15.18 8.53 -10.12
N GLU A 228 16.47 8.15 -10.12
CA GLU A 228 17.53 8.86 -9.37
C GLU A 228 17.19 8.93 -7.86
N GLY A 229 17.88 8.12 -7.05
CA GLY A 229 17.72 8.16 -5.59
C GLY A 229 18.20 9.49 -4.98
N PRO A 230 18.09 9.67 -3.64
CA PRO A 230 18.57 10.87 -2.97
C PRO A 230 20.08 10.85 -3.14
N ASP A 231 20.66 12.00 -3.42
CA ASP A 231 22.06 12.16 -3.08
C ASP A 231 22.22 12.18 -1.54
N ASP A 232 23.46 12.03 -1.06
CA ASP A 232 23.71 11.99 0.38
C ASP A 232 23.32 13.28 1.11
N THR A 233 23.19 14.41 0.39
CA THR A 233 22.77 15.70 0.95
C THR A 233 21.26 15.81 1.10
N GLU A 234 20.49 15.16 0.22
CA GLU A 234 19.02 15.16 0.24
C GLU A 234 18.43 14.19 1.27
N LYS A 235 19.20 13.18 1.72
CA LYS A 235 18.77 12.22 2.77
C LYS A 235 18.29 12.90 4.05
N GLN A 236 18.84 14.07 4.40
CA GLN A 236 18.47 14.81 5.62
C GLN A 236 17.08 15.45 5.54
N ASN A 237 16.56 15.67 4.33
CA ASN A 237 15.27 16.33 4.08
C ASN A 237 14.14 15.33 3.86
N VAL A 238 14.42 14.02 3.98
CA VAL A 238 13.44 12.96 3.80
C VAL A 238 12.44 12.98 4.96
N VAL A 239 11.19 13.33 4.66
CA VAL A 239 10.09 13.35 5.65
C VAL A 239 9.76 11.92 6.11
N GLU A 240 9.75 10.97 5.18
CA GLU A 240 9.43 9.55 5.45
C GLU A 240 10.52 8.65 4.87
N ALA A 241 11.44 8.18 5.72
CA ALA A 241 12.43 7.19 5.32
C ALA A 241 11.73 5.89 4.87
N ASN A 242 12.28 5.23 3.85
CA ASN A 242 11.74 4.02 3.23
C ASN A 242 10.27 4.17 2.77
N PHE A 243 9.86 5.36 2.33
CA PHE A 243 8.47 5.62 1.91
C PHE A 243 7.95 4.60 0.89
N VAL A 244 8.80 4.12 -0.04
CA VAL A 244 8.40 3.12 -1.03
C VAL A 244 7.94 1.82 -0.36
N GLU A 245 8.71 1.31 0.61
CA GLU A 245 8.39 0.07 1.34
C GLU A 245 7.10 0.20 2.13
N LYS A 246 6.81 1.40 2.65
CA LYS A 246 5.60 1.70 3.41
C LYS A 246 4.38 2.00 2.53
N ALA A 247 4.62 2.48 1.32
CA ALA A 247 3.57 2.90 0.40
C ALA A 247 3.01 1.73 -0.41
N VAL A 248 3.86 0.78 -0.81
CA VAL A 248 3.45 -0.40 -1.56
C VAL A 248 2.82 -1.47 -0.66
N CYS A 249 2.12 -2.42 -1.25
CA CYS A 249 1.33 -3.41 -0.50
C CYS A 249 2.12 -4.58 0.05
N ARG A 250 3.30 -4.86 -0.52
CA ARG A 250 4.23 -5.89 -0.06
C ARG A 250 5.65 -5.41 -0.25
N THR A 251 6.49 -5.62 0.76
CA THR A 251 7.91 -5.24 0.73
C THR A 251 8.80 -6.23 -0.04
N SER A 252 8.22 -7.10 -0.88
CA SER A 252 8.95 -8.10 -1.66
C SER A 252 9.72 -7.53 -2.87
N GLY A 253 9.81 -6.20 -3.01
CA GLY A 253 10.36 -5.51 -4.19
C GLY A 253 9.55 -5.65 -5.48
N PHE A 254 8.38 -6.30 -5.44
CA PHE A 254 7.54 -6.51 -6.63
C PHE A 254 6.90 -5.20 -7.09
N PHE A 255 6.45 -4.38 -6.16
CA PHE A 255 5.77 -3.12 -6.44
C PHE A 255 6.71 -1.92 -6.63
N SER A 256 8.03 -2.13 -6.54
CA SER A 256 9.02 -1.07 -6.70
C SER A 256 9.98 -1.35 -7.86
N LEU A 257 10.27 -0.31 -8.63
CA LEU A 257 11.20 -0.33 -9.77
C LEU A 257 12.17 0.85 -9.61
N ALA A 258 13.38 0.55 -9.17
CA ALA A 258 14.44 1.54 -9.07
C ALA A 258 15.13 1.71 -10.44
N VAL A 259 15.14 2.94 -10.94
CA VAL A 259 15.74 3.33 -12.22
C VAL A 259 16.94 4.24 -11.91
N PRO A 260 18.16 3.85 -12.31
CA PRO A 260 19.36 4.62 -11.98
C PRO A 260 19.44 6.02 -12.59
N SER A 261 18.77 6.23 -13.73
CA SER A 261 18.75 7.53 -14.40
C SER A 261 17.57 7.65 -15.37
N TRP A 262 17.21 8.89 -15.69
CA TRP A 262 16.16 9.20 -16.67
C TRP A 262 16.33 8.47 -18.01
N PHE A 263 17.56 8.30 -18.49
CA PHE A 263 17.84 7.59 -19.76
C PHE A 263 17.57 6.09 -19.68
N ASN A 264 17.58 5.51 -18.47
CA ASN A 264 17.27 4.11 -18.25
C ASN A 264 15.79 3.84 -18.01
N LEU A 265 14.93 4.87 -17.91
CA LEU A 265 13.50 4.72 -17.63
C LEU A 265 12.82 3.78 -18.65
N ARG A 266 13.23 3.86 -19.91
CA ARG A 266 12.77 2.95 -20.97
C ARG A 266 12.96 1.46 -20.63
N LYS A 267 14.02 1.10 -19.92
CA LYS A 267 14.29 -0.30 -19.52
C LYS A 267 13.28 -0.81 -18.49
N ALA A 268 12.57 0.08 -17.80
CA ALA A 268 11.54 -0.29 -16.83
C ALA A 268 10.20 -0.68 -17.48
N VAL A 269 9.99 -0.41 -18.78
CA VAL A 269 8.73 -0.71 -19.48
C VAL A 269 8.36 -2.19 -19.38
N GLN A 270 9.27 -3.09 -19.80
CA GLN A 270 9.01 -4.53 -19.82
C GLN A 270 8.80 -5.11 -18.40
N PRO A 271 9.67 -4.84 -17.41
CA PRO A 271 9.42 -5.24 -16.03
C PRO A 271 8.11 -4.71 -15.47
N LEU A 272 7.76 -3.44 -15.73
CA LEU A 272 6.53 -2.85 -15.24
C LEU A 272 5.30 -3.55 -15.84
N VAL A 273 5.24 -3.67 -17.17
CA VAL A 273 4.11 -4.32 -17.86
C VAL A 273 3.93 -5.75 -17.38
N LYS A 274 5.03 -6.51 -17.25
CA LYS A 274 4.97 -7.89 -16.74
C LYS A 274 4.33 -7.95 -15.34
N ARG A 275 4.70 -7.03 -14.45
CA ARG A 275 4.21 -7.02 -13.05
C ARG A 275 2.79 -6.48 -12.93
N VAL A 276 2.43 -5.49 -13.74
CA VAL A 276 1.08 -4.91 -13.79
C VAL A 276 0.08 -5.89 -14.42
N CYS A 277 0.51 -6.76 -15.32
CA CYS A 277 -0.35 -7.79 -15.90
C CYS A 277 -0.41 -9.10 -15.07
N ASP A 278 0.34 -9.20 -13.97
CA ASP A 278 0.33 -10.36 -13.08
C ASP A 278 -0.79 -10.20 -12.03
N THR A 279 -2.04 -10.38 -12.49
CA THR A 279 -3.25 -10.11 -11.70
C THR A 279 -3.33 -10.92 -10.41
N ASP A 280 -2.76 -12.13 -10.40
CA ASP A 280 -2.73 -13.00 -9.23
C ASP A 280 -1.84 -12.43 -8.10
N ARG A 281 -0.88 -11.58 -8.46
CA ARG A 281 -0.03 -10.86 -7.50
C ARG A 281 -0.53 -9.46 -7.18
N LEU A 282 -1.48 -8.92 -7.94
CA LEU A 282 -2.14 -7.62 -7.70
C LEU A 282 -3.23 -7.69 -6.62
N VAL A 283 -2.84 -8.17 -5.44
CA VAL A 283 -3.73 -8.36 -4.29
C VAL A 283 -3.33 -7.40 -3.18
N CYS A 284 -3.59 -6.11 -3.42
CA CYS A 284 -3.56 -5.07 -2.39
C CYS A 284 -4.90 -4.92 -1.66
N SER A 285 -5.95 -5.59 -2.13
CA SER A 285 -7.21 -5.74 -1.39
C SER A 285 -6.90 -6.19 0.03
N LYS A 286 -7.58 -5.61 1.03
CA LYS A 286 -7.47 -6.08 2.41
C LYS A 286 -7.68 -7.59 2.40
N THR A 287 -6.64 -8.32 2.80
CA THR A 287 -6.71 -9.76 2.99
C THR A 287 -6.64 -10.04 4.48
N CYS A 288 -7.03 -11.24 4.84
CA CYS A 288 -6.78 -11.77 6.17
C CYS A 288 -5.30 -11.80 6.56
N LEU A 289 -4.33 -11.61 5.66
CA LEU A 289 -2.91 -11.67 6.00
C LEU A 289 -2.28 -10.29 6.28
N ASN A 290 -2.93 -9.19 5.89
CA ASN A 290 -2.36 -7.83 5.97
C ASN A 290 -3.28 -6.78 6.62
N ALA A 291 -4.44 -7.18 7.16
CA ALA A 291 -5.45 -6.23 7.66
C ALA A 291 -5.84 -6.43 9.14
N ASN A 292 -4.94 -6.95 9.98
CA ASN A 292 -5.27 -7.30 11.37
C ASN A 292 -4.41 -6.59 12.41
N ASP A 293 -4.98 -6.35 13.58
CA ASP A 293 -4.23 -6.15 14.82
C ASP A 293 -4.36 -7.44 15.63
N ILE A 294 -3.26 -8.18 15.77
CA ILE A 294 -3.22 -9.50 16.42
C ILE A 294 -2.49 -9.39 17.76
N ALA A 295 -3.20 -9.62 18.86
CA ALA A 295 -2.63 -9.69 20.19
C ALA A 295 -2.44 -11.14 20.62
N PHE A 296 -1.22 -11.51 21.02
CA PHE A 296 -0.96 -12.76 21.70
C PHE A 296 -1.04 -12.55 23.21
N VAL A 297 -1.85 -13.37 23.88
CA VAL A 297 -1.97 -13.40 25.35
C VAL A 297 -1.37 -14.73 25.81
N ILE A 298 -0.15 -14.66 26.33
CA ILE A 298 0.76 -15.81 26.47
C ILE A 298 0.88 -16.19 27.95
N ASP A 299 0.48 -17.42 28.27
CA ASP A 299 0.65 -18.01 29.58
C ASP A 299 2.14 -18.24 29.89
N GLY A 300 2.62 -17.59 30.95
CA GLY A 300 3.98 -17.73 31.48
C GLY A 300 4.02 -18.43 32.84
N SER A 301 2.95 -19.14 33.21
CA SER A 301 2.78 -19.79 34.50
C SER A 301 3.77 -20.93 34.75
N SER A 302 3.83 -21.38 36.00
CA SER A 302 4.73 -22.43 36.46
C SER A 302 4.45 -23.80 35.84
N SER A 303 3.21 -24.09 35.44
CA SER A 303 2.83 -25.35 34.79
C SER A 303 3.45 -25.49 33.40
N VAL A 304 3.59 -24.39 32.68
CA VAL A 304 4.22 -24.37 31.35
C VAL A 304 5.68 -24.81 31.48
N GLY A 305 6.44 -24.15 32.36
CA GLY A 305 7.88 -24.38 32.51
C GLY A 305 8.74 -23.80 31.38
N THR A 306 10.04 -23.66 31.64
CA THR A 306 10.97 -22.90 30.77
C THR A 306 11.13 -23.48 29.38
N GLY A 307 11.18 -24.81 29.25
CA GLY A 307 11.33 -25.51 27.96
C GLY A 307 10.12 -25.30 27.06
N ASN A 308 8.94 -25.64 27.57
CA ASN A 308 7.69 -25.50 26.82
C ASN A 308 7.36 -24.03 26.50
N PHE A 309 7.73 -23.10 27.38
CA PHE A 309 7.56 -21.67 27.10
C PHE A 309 8.32 -21.24 25.83
N ARG A 310 9.49 -21.84 25.55
CA ARG A 310 10.20 -21.61 24.29
C ARG A 310 9.45 -22.18 23.09
N THR A 311 8.82 -23.34 23.23
CA THR A 311 7.95 -23.93 22.21
C THR A 311 6.73 -23.03 21.93
N VAL A 312 6.11 -22.45 22.95
CA VAL A 312 5.02 -21.46 22.82
C VAL A 312 5.49 -20.23 22.05
N LEU A 313 6.64 -19.64 22.41
CA LEU A 313 7.19 -18.49 21.67
C LEU A 313 7.53 -18.83 20.21
N GLN A 314 8.00 -20.05 19.95
CA GLN A 314 8.24 -20.51 18.58
C GLN A 314 6.93 -20.66 17.79
N PHE A 315 5.87 -21.16 18.43
CA PHE A 315 4.54 -21.20 17.84
C PHE A 315 4.01 -19.80 17.51
N VAL A 316 4.09 -18.85 18.45
CA VAL A 316 3.73 -17.44 18.23
C VAL A 316 4.52 -16.84 17.06
N ALA A 317 5.83 -17.11 16.99
CA ALA A 317 6.66 -16.68 15.88
C ALA A 317 6.26 -17.35 14.54
N ASN A 318 5.83 -18.61 14.54
CA ASN A 318 5.37 -19.29 13.34
C ASN A 318 4.07 -18.67 12.82
N VAL A 319 3.08 -18.42 13.68
CA VAL A 319 1.85 -17.70 13.32
C VAL A 319 2.17 -16.32 12.75
N THR A 320 3.04 -15.55 13.42
CA THR A 320 3.45 -14.21 12.95
C THR A 320 4.09 -14.21 11.55
N ARG A 321 4.79 -15.29 11.15
CA ARG A 321 5.45 -15.34 9.84
C ARG A 321 4.47 -15.36 8.67
N GLU A 322 3.27 -15.90 8.89
CA GLU A 322 2.22 -16.04 7.87
C GLU A 322 1.57 -14.70 7.50
N PHE A 323 1.67 -13.68 8.36
CA PHE A 323 1.11 -12.36 8.12
C PHE A 323 2.12 -11.38 7.52
N GLU A 324 1.66 -10.40 6.76
CA GLU A 324 2.48 -9.27 6.32
C GLU A 324 2.47 -8.18 7.39
N ILE A 325 3.64 -7.89 7.96
CA ILE A 325 3.78 -7.02 9.14
C ILE A 325 4.32 -5.64 8.72
N SER A 326 3.55 -4.60 8.99
CA SER A 326 3.97 -3.20 8.93
C SER A 326 3.04 -2.32 9.79
N ASP A 327 3.42 -1.06 10.03
CA ASP A 327 2.54 -0.08 10.72
C ASP A 327 1.17 0.11 10.03
N THR A 328 1.13 -0.21 8.73
CA THR A 328 -0.04 -0.07 7.87
C THR A 328 -0.71 -1.39 7.52
N ASP A 329 -0.02 -2.52 7.68
CA ASP A 329 -0.52 -3.87 7.42
C ASP A 329 -0.86 -4.57 8.74
N THR A 330 -0.58 -5.86 8.90
CA THR A 330 -0.84 -6.54 10.17
C THR A 330 0.12 -6.02 11.25
N ARG A 331 -0.40 -5.74 12.45
CA ARG A 331 0.41 -5.35 13.61
C ARG A 331 0.27 -6.37 14.71
N ILE A 332 1.38 -6.64 15.41
CA ILE A 332 1.43 -7.66 16.46
C ILE A 332 1.69 -7.00 17.81
N GLY A 333 0.93 -7.42 18.81
CA GLY A 333 1.14 -7.08 20.22
C GLY A 333 1.25 -8.35 21.04
N ALA A 334 1.95 -8.29 22.16
CA ALA A 334 2.09 -9.43 23.06
C ALA A 334 1.93 -9.00 24.53
N VAL A 335 1.12 -9.77 25.25
CA VAL A 335 0.98 -9.74 26.70
C VAL A 335 1.39 -11.09 27.23
N GLN A 336 2.24 -11.11 28.25
CA GLN A 336 2.54 -12.29 29.04
C GLN A 336 1.75 -12.21 30.35
N TYR A 337 1.24 -13.33 30.85
CA TYR A 337 0.54 -13.35 32.14
C TYR A 337 0.91 -14.52 33.02
N THR A 338 0.80 -14.31 34.32
CA THR A 338 0.83 -15.33 35.37
C THR A 338 -0.30 -15.04 36.37
N TYR A 339 0.01 -14.78 37.65
CA TYR A 339 -0.89 -14.07 38.57
C TYR A 339 -1.09 -12.61 38.15
N GLU A 340 -0.04 -12.01 37.56
CA GLU A 340 0.00 -10.62 37.09
C GLU A 340 0.20 -10.58 35.57
N GLN A 341 -0.07 -9.43 34.95
CA GLN A 341 0.01 -9.24 33.50
C GLN A 341 1.13 -8.27 33.15
N ARG A 342 1.90 -8.60 32.10
CA ARG A 342 2.96 -7.73 31.56
C ARG A 342 2.74 -7.50 30.08
N LEU A 343 2.79 -6.24 29.68
CA LEU A 343 2.88 -5.87 28.26
C LEU A 343 4.31 -6.10 27.78
N GLU A 344 4.53 -7.05 26.88
CA GLU A 344 5.84 -7.28 26.26
C GLU A 344 6.13 -6.22 25.21
N PHE A 345 5.16 -5.97 24.32
CA PHE A 345 5.20 -4.89 23.35
C PHE A 345 3.81 -4.59 22.78
N ALA A 346 3.59 -3.32 22.45
CA ALA A 346 2.34 -2.83 21.85
C ALA A 346 2.34 -2.93 20.31
N PHE A 347 1.15 -2.82 19.69
CA PHE A 347 0.98 -2.85 18.22
C PHE A 347 1.84 -1.83 17.45
N SER A 348 2.24 -0.72 18.08
CA SER A 348 3.00 0.37 17.45
C SER A 348 4.50 0.31 17.73
N GLN A 349 4.98 -0.70 18.47
CA GLN A 349 6.36 -0.71 18.96
C GLN A 349 7.36 -1.29 17.94
N HIS A 350 6.89 -2.17 17.05
CA HIS A 350 7.70 -2.83 16.03
C HIS A 350 6.97 -2.74 14.70
N SER A 351 7.66 -2.22 13.68
CA SER A 351 7.06 -1.89 12.38
C SER A 351 7.50 -2.83 11.26
N THR A 352 8.35 -3.81 11.57
CA THR A 352 8.79 -4.83 10.60
C THR A 352 8.64 -6.24 11.15
N LYS A 353 8.42 -7.20 10.24
CA LYS A 353 8.35 -8.64 10.58
C LYS A 353 9.60 -9.11 11.34
N ALA A 354 10.79 -8.66 10.92
CA ALA A 354 12.05 -9.05 11.56
C ALA A 354 12.15 -8.55 13.01
N GLU A 355 11.75 -7.30 13.27
CA GLU A 355 11.73 -6.73 14.62
C GLU A 355 10.76 -7.46 15.53
N VAL A 356 9.53 -7.72 15.08
CA VAL A 356 8.53 -8.46 15.85
C VAL A 356 9.04 -9.87 16.19
N LEU A 357 9.60 -10.59 15.23
CA LEU A 357 10.15 -11.93 15.46
C LEU A 357 11.32 -11.91 16.45
N ALA A 358 12.16 -10.88 16.42
CA ALA A 358 13.24 -10.69 17.39
C ALA A 358 12.73 -10.29 18.79
N ALA A 359 11.63 -9.52 18.87
CA ALA A 359 10.98 -9.18 20.13
C ALA A 359 10.35 -10.40 20.78
N ILE A 360 9.58 -11.21 20.04
CA ILE A 360 8.98 -12.47 20.52
C ILE A 360 10.04 -13.39 21.12
N LYS A 361 11.19 -13.57 20.44
CA LYS A 361 12.28 -14.43 20.95
C LYS A 361 12.89 -13.95 22.27
N ARG A 362 12.84 -12.65 22.55
CA ARG A 362 13.42 -12.02 23.75
C ARG A 362 12.50 -12.02 24.95
N ILE A 363 11.23 -12.42 24.81
CA ILE A 363 10.30 -12.56 25.94
C ILE A 363 10.88 -13.58 26.91
N ASN A 364 11.00 -13.18 28.18
CA ASN A 364 11.54 -14.01 29.24
C ASN A 364 10.42 -14.74 29.97
N TYR A 365 10.68 -15.99 30.35
CA TYR A 365 9.78 -16.77 31.19
C TYR A 365 9.70 -16.15 32.60
N TRP A 366 8.49 -16.09 33.17
CA TRP A 366 8.24 -15.35 34.41
C TRP A 366 7.79 -16.25 35.58
N SER A 367 7.12 -17.38 35.33
CA SER A 367 6.60 -18.32 36.34
C SER A 367 5.56 -17.70 37.29
N GLY A 368 4.57 -18.48 37.71
CA GLY A 368 3.50 -18.04 38.60
C GLY A 368 2.24 -18.87 38.43
N GLY A 369 1.08 -18.30 38.77
CA GLY A 369 -0.22 -18.92 38.50
C GLY A 369 -0.76 -18.53 37.13
N THR A 370 -2.04 -18.84 36.89
CA THR A 370 -2.70 -18.72 35.59
C THR A 370 -3.98 -17.89 35.74
N SER A 371 -3.88 -16.56 35.70
CA SER A 371 -5.03 -15.64 35.78
C SER A 371 -5.44 -15.17 34.38
N THR A 372 -6.09 -16.05 33.63
CA THR A 372 -6.45 -15.84 32.22
C THR A 372 -7.52 -14.75 32.04
N GLY A 373 -8.50 -14.65 32.93
CA GLY A 373 -9.55 -13.64 32.86
C GLY A 373 -9.01 -12.21 32.98
N ALA A 374 -8.12 -11.99 33.95
CA ALA A 374 -7.39 -10.74 34.11
C ALA A 374 -6.48 -10.44 32.91
N ALA A 375 -5.85 -11.46 32.32
CA ALA A 375 -5.03 -11.31 31.11
C ALA A 375 -5.84 -10.84 29.88
N ILE A 376 -7.04 -11.38 29.69
CA ILE A 376 -7.98 -10.96 28.64
C ILE A 376 -8.35 -9.49 28.80
N THR A 377 -8.72 -9.09 30.02
CA THR A 377 -9.06 -7.69 30.33
C THR A 377 -7.87 -6.76 30.08
N PHE A 378 -6.69 -7.13 30.55
CA PHE A 378 -5.48 -6.33 30.37
C PHE A 378 -5.11 -6.17 28.89
N ALA A 379 -5.23 -7.22 28.08
CA ALA A 379 -4.99 -7.13 26.64
C ALA A 379 -6.01 -6.20 25.95
N ALA A 380 -7.28 -6.25 26.34
CA ALA A 380 -8.32 -5.33 25.87
C ALA A 380 -7.94 -3.87 26.10
N GLU A 381 -7.53 -3.56 27.33
CA GLU A 381 -7.21 -2.20 27.76
C GLU A 381 -5.90 -1.68 27.19
N GLN A 382 -4.85 -2.50 27.16
CA GLN A 382 -3.51 -2.04 26.80
C GLN A 382 -3.23 -2.08 25.29
N LEU A 383 -3.85 -3.02 24.57
CA LEU A 383 -3.64 -3.22 23.14
C LEU A 383 -4.84 -2.75 22.32
N PHE A 384 -6.02 -3.32 22.55
CA PHE A 384 -7.17 -3.10 21.65
C PHE A 384 -7.82 -1.73 21.76
N SER A 385 -7.63 -1.02 22.88
CA SER A 385 -7.99 0.40 23.02
C SER A 385 -7.21 1.31 22.03
N LYS A 386 -6.00 0.89 21.62
CA LYS A 386 -5.11 1.60 20.67
C LYS A 386 -5.14 0.99 19.26
N SER A 387 -6.06 0.06 19.02
CA SER A 387 -6.25 -0.56 17.71
C SER A 387 -6.83 0.45 16.71
N LYS A 388 -6.39 0.38 15.45
CA LYS A 388 -6.88 1.30 14.42
C LYS A 388 -8.28 0.85 13.95
N PRO A 389 -9.25 1.75 13.70
CA PRO A 389 -10.64 1.37 13.38
C PRO A 389 -10.78 0.44 12.16
N ASN A 390 -9.90 0.58 11.18
CA ASN A 390 -9.83 -0.16 9.92
C ASN A 390 -9.23 -1.57 10.05
N LYS A 391 -8.69 -1.96 11.21
CA LYS A 391 -8.10 -3.28 11.46
C LYS A 391 -9.13 -4.26 12.01
N ARG A 392 -9.02 -5.52 11.60
CA ARG A 392 -9.69 -6.64 12.28
C ARG A 392 -8.94 -6.87 13.59
N LYS A 393 -9.64 -6.91 14.71
CA LYS A 393 -9.04 -7.12 16.03
C LYS A 393 -9.08 -8.60 16.35
N ILE A 394 -7.93 -9.22 16.52
CA ILE A 394 -7.80 -10.65 16.78
C ILE A 394 -6.99 -10.83 18.06
N MET A 395 -7.55 -11.54 19.03
CA MET A 395 -6.86 -11.96 20.25
C MET A 395 -6.62 -13.46 20.19
N ILE A 396 -5.40 -13.91 20.43
CA ILE A 396 -5.05 -15.32 20.51
C ILE A 396 -4.55 -15.59 21.93
N VAL A 397 -5.38 -16.24 22.73
CA VAL A 397 -5.07 -16.66 24.10
C VAL A 397 -4.42 -18.03 24.06
N ILE A 398 -3.27 -18.19 24.71
CA ILE A 398 -2.55 -19.46 24.83
C ILE A 398 -2.46 -19.79 26.32
N THR A 399 -2.84 -21.01 26.71
CA THR A 399 -2.76 -21.50 28.10
C THR A 399 -2.52 -23.00 28.16
N ASP A 400 -1.94 -23.49 29.26
CA ASP A 400 -1.72 -24.92 29.51
C ASP A 400 -2.52 -25.49 30.68
N GLY A 401 -3.38 -24.69 31.29
CA GLY A 401 -4.07 -25.06 32.53
C GLY A 401 -5.42 -24.37 32.71
N ARG A 402 -6.01 -24.62 33.88
CA ARG A 402 -7.27 -24.00 34.31
C ARG A 402 -6.98 -22.61 34.90
N SER A 403 -7.82 -21.64 34.58
CA SER A 403 -7.69 -20.30 35.16
C SER A 403 -8.02 -20.27 36.66
N TYR A 404 -7.34 -19.42 37.42
CA TYR A 404 -7.67 -19.14 38.83
C TYR A 404 -8.83 -18.15 39.00
N ASP A 405 -9.17 -17.41 37.93
CA ASP A 405 -10.23 -16.39 37.89
C ASP A 405 -11.28 -16.70 36.81
N ASP A 406 -12.41 -15.98 36.84
CA ASP A 406 -13.47 -16.17 35.85
C ASP A 406 -13.05 -15.62 34.47
N VAL A 407 -13.08 -16.49 33.46
CA VAL A 407 -12.75 -16.13 32.07
C VAL A 407 -13.96 -15.65 31.26
N ARG A 408 -15.17 -15.99 31.70
CA ARG A 408 -16.42 -15.80 30.93
C ARG A 408 -16.77 -14.32 30.78
N ALA A 409 -16.80 -13.59 31.88
CA ALA A 409 -17.16 -12.16 31.83
C ALA A 409 -16.12 -11.33 31.04
N PRO A 410 -14.80 -11.49 31.24
CA PRO A 410 -13.79 -10.84 30.42
C PRO A 410 -13.86 -11.20 28.94
N ALA A 411 -14.01 -12.49 28.60
CA ALA A 411 -14.11 -12.94 27.21
C ALA A 411 -15.31 -12.32 26.50
N LEU A 412 -16.49 -12.38 27.11
CA LEU A 412 -17.71 -11.79 26.56
C LEU A 412 -17.58 -10.27 26.36
N ALA A 413 -16.93 -9.57 27.29
CA ALA A 413 -16.71 -8.13 27.16
C ALA A 413 -15.82 -7.80 25.94
N VAL A 414 -14.73 -8.56 25.74
CA VAL A 414 -13.83 -8.39 24.61
C VAL A 414 -14.52 -8.73 23.28
N GLN A 415 -15.27 -9.82 23.23
CA GLN A 415 -16.06 -10.21 22.05
C GLN A 415 -17.07 -9.12 21.66
N ARG A 416 -17.82 -8.58 22.63
CA ARG A 416 -18.77 -7.48 22.41
C ARG A 416 -18.11 -6.18 21.92
N SER A 417 -16.82 -5.99 22.18
CA SER A 417 -16.05 -4.86 21.67
C SER A 417 -15.56 -5.02 20.21
N GLY A 418 -15.97 -6.11 19.55
CA GLY A 418 -15.63 -6.42 18.16
C GLY A 418 -14.26 -7.06 17.98
N VAL A 419 -13.71 -7.67 19.03
CA VAL A 419 -12.48 -8.47 18.98
C VAL A 419 -12.84 -9.94 18.79
N ILE A 420 -12.26 -10.58 17.79
CA ILE A 420 -12.36 -12.03 17.61
C ILE A 420 -11.32 -12.69 18.51
N ALA A 421 -11.78 -13.46 19.47
CA ALA A 421 -10.96 -14.23 20.37
C ALA A 421 -10.80 -15.67 19.87
N TYR A 422 -9.55 -16.10 19.76
CA TYR A 422 -9.11 -17.47 19.57
C TYR A 422 -8.48 -17.96 20.88
N SER A 423 -8.67 -19.23 21.20
CA SER A 423 -8.10 -19.85 22.40
C SER A 423 -7.37 -21.14 22.05
N ILE A 424 -6.15 -21.27 22.53
CA ILE A 424 -5.29 -22.43 22.31
C ILE A 424 -4.93 -23.00 23.68
N GLY A 425 -5.56 -24.13 24.00
CA GLY A 425 -5.26 -24.89 25.20
C GLY A 425 -4.29 -26.02 24.89
N ILE A 426 -3.32 -26.22 25.77
CA ILE A 426 -2.28 -27.24 25.62
C ILE A 426 -2.32 -28.18 26.82
N ALA A 427 -2.13 -29.48 26.60
CA ALA A 427 -2.00 -30.51 27.63
C ALA A 427 -3.16 -30.52 28.65
N TRP A 428 -3.04 -29.81 29.77
CA TRP A 428 -3.99 -29.84 30.88
C TRP A 428 -4.99 -28.68 30.86
N ALA A 429 -5.04 -27.91 29.78
CA ALA A 429 -5.97 -26.81 29.61
C ALA A 429 -7.44 -27.27 29.73
N ALA A 430 -8.26 -26.48 30.43
CA ALA A 430 -9.67 -26.78 30.58
C ALA A 430 -10.42 -26.45 29.28
N GLN A 431 -10.83 -27.47 28.51
CA GLN A 431 -11.47 -27.27 27.20
C GLN A 431 -12.73 -26.39 27.28
N GLU A 432 -13.53 -26.52 28.33
CA GLU A 432 -14.72 -25.67 28.55
C GLU A 432 -14.35 -24.18 28.66
N GLU A 433 -13.22 -23.84 29.29
CA GLU A 433 -12.74 -22.46 29.39
C GLU A 433 -12.28 -21.92 28.04
N LEU A 434 -11.71 -22.76 27.18
CA LEU A 434 -11.34 -22.38 25.81
C LEU A 434 -12.57 -21.99 25.00
N GLU A 435 -13.64 -22.80 25.07
CA GLU A 435 -14.90 -22.53 24.37
C GLU A 435 -15.54 -21.22 24.85
N TYR A 436 -15.50 -20.90 26.15
CA TYR A 436 -15.97 -19.61 26.64
C TYR A 436 -15.13 -18.41 26.19
N ILE A 437 -13.83 -18.60 26.02
CA ILE A 437 -12.92 -17.54 25.55
C ILE A 437 -13.11 -17.29 24.06
N ALA A 438 -13.26 -18.36 23.28
CA ALA A 438 -13.41 -18.33 21.84
C ALA A 438 -14.67 -17.58 21.39
N THR A 439 -14.57 -16.82 20.30
CA THR A 439 -15.74 -16.17 19.68
C THR A 439 -16.57 -17.19 18.92
N ASP A 440 -17.90 -17.03 18.89
CA ASP A 440 -18.76 -17.91 18.10
C ASP A 440 -18.45 -17.85 16.59
N PRO A 441 -18.42 -18.99 15.87
CA PRO A 441 -18.57 -20.35 16.38
C PRO A 441 -17.31 -20.83 17.13
N ASP A 442 -17.48 -21.10 18.42
CA ASP A 442 -16.44 -21.50 19.38
C ASP A 442 -15.58 -22.67 18.88
N LYS A 443 -16.17 -23.67 18.21
CA LYS A 443 -15.47 -24.84 17.65
C LYS A 443 -14.45 -24.52 16.55
N GLU A 444 -14.59 -23.37 15.89
CA GLU A 444 -13.63 -22.93 14.86
C GLU A 444 -12.56 -21.99 15.43
N HIS A 445 -12.77 -21.47 16.65
CA HIS A 445 -11.88 -20.50 17.29
C HIS A 445 -11.17 -21.06 18.54
N SER A 446 -11.62 -22.21 19.05
CA SER A 446 -10.96 -22.96 20.11
C SER A 446 -10.15 -24.13 19.56
N PHE A 447 -8.95 -24.31 20.11
CA PHE A 447 -8.03 -25.37 19.73
C PHE A 447 -7.48 -26.04 20.98
N PHE A 448 -7.61 -27.35 21.05
CA PHE A 448 -6.96 -28.17 22.07
C PHE A 448 -5.81 -28.95 21.43
N VAL A 449 -4.66 -28.94 22.09
CA VAL A 449 -3.42 -29.57 21.64
C VAL A 449 -2.87 -30.44 22.76
N ASP A 450 -2.69 -31.74 22.51
CA ASP A 450 -2.28 -32.68 23.56
C ASP A 450 -0.87 -32.39 24.13
N GLU A 451 0.05 -31.92 23.28
CA GLU A 451 1.45 -31.70 23.64
C GLU A 451 2.00 -30.42 23.01
N PHE A 452 2.89 -29.72 23.72
CA PHE A 452 3.51 -28.47 23.24
C PHE A 452 4.19 -28.63 21.88
N ASP A 453 4.88 -29.75 21.66
CA ASP A 453 5.59 -30.02 20.40
C ASP A 453 4.65 -30.16 19.20
N ASN A 454 3.35 -30.37 19.42
CA ASN A 454 2.36 -30.47 18.34
C ASN A 454 1.75 -29.11 17.94
N LEU A 455 2.04 -28.02 18.65
CA LEU A 455 1.50 -26.68 18.37
C LEU A 455 1.68 -26.23 16.92
N TYR A 456 2.83 -26.54 16.31
CA TYR A 456 3.12 -26.11 14.93
C TYR A 456 2.12 -26.66 13.91
N LYS A 457 1.52 -27.84 14.17
CA LYS A 457 0.56 -28.49 13.27
C LYS A 457 -0.74 -27.68 13.12
N TYR A 458 -1.05 -26.83 14.09
CA TYR A 458 -2.27 -26.04 14.12
C TYR A 458 -2.12 -24.68 13.44
N VAL A 459 -0.89 -24.23 13.14
CA VAL A 459 -0.65 -22.95 12.46
C VAL A 459 -1.46 -22.84 11.16
N PRO A 460 -1.43 -23.80 10.22
CA PRO A 460 -2.20 -23.67 8.97
C PRO A 460 -3.71 -23.59 9.21
N LYS A 461 -4.23 -24.34 10.19
CA LYS A 461 -5.67 -24.34 10.53
C LYS A 461 -6.09 -23.00 11.12
N ILE A 462 -5.30 -22.44 12.04
CA ILE A 462 -5.57 -21.13 12.64
C ILE A 462 -5.58 -20.03 11.57
N ILE A 463 -4.58 -20.00 10.68
CA ILE A 463 -4.53 -19.02 9.58
C ILE A 463 -5.73 -19.19 8.65
N ASN A 464 -6.08 -20.41 8.28
CA ASN A 464 -7.26 -20.67 7.46
C ASN A 464 -8.54 -20.14 8.13
N ASN A 465 -8.74 -20.39 9.41
CA ASN A 465 -9.94 -19.95 10.14
C ASN A 465 -9.99 -18.42 10.27
N ILE A 466 -8.86 -17.76 10.54
CA ILE A 466 -8.75 -16.29 10.49
C ILE A 466 -9.13 -15.76 9.12
N CYS A 467 -8.70 -16.43 8.05
CA CYS A 467 -9.01 -16.04 6.69
C CYS A 467 -10.46 -16.24 6.29
N GLN A 468 -11.08 -17.35 6.69
CA GLN A 468 -12.51 -17.59 6.47
C GLN A 468 -13.35 -16.56 7.21
N GLU A 469 -13.04 -16.30 8.49
CA GLU A 469 -13.71 -15.29 9.31
C GLU A 469 -13.61 -13.89 8.66
N PHE A 470 -12.41 -13.51 8.21
CA PHE A 470 -12.19 -12.25 7.50
C PHE A 470 -13.03 -12.13 6.23
N ASN A 471 -13.12 -13.19 5.42
CA ASN A 471 -13.85 -13.21 4.16
C ASN A 471 -15.38 -13.27 4.35
N SER A 472 -15.85 -13.81 5.49
CA SER A 472 -17.28 -13.91 5.80
C SER A 472 -17.90 -12.59 6.27
N GLN A 473 -17.08 -11.67 6.78
CA GLN A 473 -17.50 -10.34 7.22
C GLN A 473 -16.75 -9.23 6.48
N PRO A 474 -16.90 -9.12 5.14
CA PRO A 474 -16.27 -8.06 4.39
C PRO A 474 -16.84 -6.71 4.87
N ARG A 475 -15.96 -5.82 5.34
CA ARG A 475 -16.35 -4.44 5.65
C ARG A 475 -16.62 -3.73 4.32
N ASN A 476 -17.89 -3.39 4.09
CA ASN A 476 -18.32 -2.49 3.01
C ASN A 476 -17.58 -1.15 3.07
#